data_AF-A0A8H4V5C7-F1
#
_entry.id   AF-A0A8H4V5C7-F1
#
_cell.length_a   1.000
_cell.length_b   1.000
_cell.length_c   1.000
_cell.angle_alpha   90.00
_cell.angle_beta   90.00
_cell.angle_gamma   90.00
#
_symmetry.space_group_name_H-M   'P 1'
#
loop_
_entity.id
_entity.type
_entity.pdbx_description
1 polymer ?
#
loop_
_entity_poly.entity_id
_entity_poly.type
_entity_poly.pdbx_seq_one_letter_code
_entity_poly.pdbx_strand_id
1 'polypeptide(L)'
;MPPNSAKAADRKRGLAEADRNTAVSASSKPTKKRVKTATESVAKKQQPAALAHNPQTKLFHPYLPRIPRGPDGEFFVPQILPDECIDAVGKIPMPKSWMVGYDISPDRELTLGSRKWWEEHLPWLEKHMKALKLTPSKWKVRERLLAEQVFLPEDEGFRDWDIICYPIPNSENGEDHDQDAGAEPASSHESSEKGTAKSEADVVRKLASFHPNHKWIGSVRGYDRARWWMQEMLKRDQDEFSTYMYDDFSAYGKLEVLENMFMQFSKAIRSKTTYRDTWPEVEGLVMALHYGLGEFILCEDGGRCSDAMEMVGYLSITALNVLKDQGVLAPNSDIPNLGLVLAVLLQWAWSWTDLLDWENIGWVYRVLDIVEEAGVAVGGTVGFPKVLEEMKKKAPRNGSDKRWKSFSWTGRCTSYRHNYCGPSILGRSVGLMGGLGRRVGPMGGSSYDLTQMTAAKRQRCLRFRFPLGPF
;
A
#
# COMPACT_ATOMS: atom_id res chain seq x y z
N MET A 1 -51.02 -53.81 8.74
CA MET A 1 -52.16 -52.97 9.17
C MET A 1 -51.60 -51.71 9.85
N PRO A 2 -52.03 -50.50 9.46
CA PRO A 2 -52.03 -49.27 10.29
C PRO A 2 -53.24 -49.33 11.27
N PRO A 3 -53.69 -48.28 12.04
CA PRO A 3 -53.43 -46.83 11.97
C PRO A 3 -53.19 -46.16 13.37
N ASN A 4 -53.22 -44.84 13.64
CA ASN A 4 -53.46 -43.55 12.94
C ASN A 4 -52.69 -42.43 13.74
N SER A 5 -52.66 -41.10 13.53
CA SER A 5 -53.11 -40.07 12.55
C SER A 5 -52.22 -38.81 12.82
N ALA A 6 -51.76 -37.99 11.87
CA ALA A 6 -52.44 -36.95 11.06
C ALA A 6 -53.12 -35.82 11.90
N LYS A 7 -53.01 -34.51 11.60
CA LYS A 7 -52.73 -33.74 10.35
C LYS A 7 -51.79 -32.53 10.66
N ALA A 8 -51.00 -31.88 9.77
CA ALA A 8 -51.12 -31.47 8.35
C ALA A 8 -52.11 -30.28 8.12
N ALA A 9 -51.90 -29.27 7.24
CA ALA A 9 -50.77 -28.77 6.40
C ALA A 9 -51.04 -27.25 6.07
N ASP A 10 -50.37 -26.46 5.20
CA ASP A 10 -49.31 -26.66 4.18
C ASP A 10 -48.37 -25.41 4.03
N ARG A 11 -48.45 -24.61 2.94
CA ARG A 11 -47.46 -23.61 2.47
C ARG A 11 -48.08 -22.36 1.82
N LYS A 12 -47.30 -21.27 1.67
CA LYS A 12 -47.09 -20.57 0.37
C LYS A 12 -45.90 -19.58 0.37
N ARG A 13 -45.42 -19.26 -0.85
CA ARG A 13 -44.32 -18.30 -1.16
C ARG A 13 -44.82 -16.85 -1.23
N GLY A 14 -43.89 -15.90 -1.08
CA GLY A 14 -43.96 -14.55 -1.63
C GLY A 14 -42.56 -13.99 -1.89
N LEU A 15 -42.35 -13.33 -3.04
CA LEU A 15 -41.18 -12.47 -3.30
C LEU A 15 -41.60 -11.00 -3.15
N ALA A 16 -40.69 -10.16 -2.69
CA ALA A 16 -40.59 -8.75 -3.10
C ALA A 16 -39.26 -8.14 -2.60
N GLU A 17 -38.61 -7.35 -3.45
CA GLU A 17 -37.63 -6.33 -3.04
C GLU A 17 -38.37 -5.07 -2.54
N ALA A 18 -37.69 -4.18 -1.82
CA ALA A 18 -37.78 -2.72 -2.03
C ALA A 18 -36.83 -1.96 -1.07
N ASP A 19 -36.01 -1.08 -1.63
CA ASP A 19 -35.27 -0.06 -0.88
C ASP A 19 -36.19 0.93 -0.15
N ARG A 20 -35.63 1.62 0.86
CA ARG A 20 -36.33 2.70 1.59
C ARG A 20 -35.51 3.98 1.71
N ASN A 21 -35.02 4.50 0.60
CA ASN A 21 -34.70 5.93 0.49
C ASN A 21 -35.95 6.70 0.06
N THR A 22 -36.63 7.34 1.00
CA THR A 22 -37.86 8.11 0.73
C THR A 22 -37.67 9.57 1.12
N ALA A 23 -37.58 10.46 0.13
CA ALA A 23 -37.46 11.90 0.39
C ALA A 23 -38.79 12.50 0.85
N VAL A 24 -38.76 13.35 1.87
CA VAL A 24 -39.95 14.06 2.36
C VAL A 24 -40.16 15.34 1.54
N SER A 25 -41.22 15.36 0.73
CA SER A 25 -41.70 16.56 0.04
C SER A 25 -42.91 17.15 0.78
N ALA A 26 -42.93 18.47 1.00
CA ALA A 26 -43.96 19.12 1.80
C ALA A 26 -44.68 20.26 1.05
N SER A 27 -45.98 20.05 0.81
CA SER A 27 -47.04 21.04 0.49
C SER A 27 -46.87 21.97 -0.73
N SER A 28 -48.00 22.39 -1.30
CA SER A 28 -48.04 23.23 -2.52
C SER A 28 -49.21 24.20 -2.54
N LYS A 29 -49.12 25.18 -3.47
CA LYS A 29 -50.18 26.10 -3.98
C LYS A 29 -50.36 27.45 -3.24
N PRO A 30 -50.95 28.47 -3.90
CA PRO A 30 -50.61 28.96 -5.25
C PRO A 30 -50.71 30.51 -5.41
N THR A 31 -50.25 31.11 -6.52
CA THR A 31 -51.08 32.04 -7.35
C THR A 31 -50.43 32.62 -8.63
N LYS A 32 -51.31 32.95 -9.60
CA LYS A 32 -51.26 34.04 -10.61
C LYS A 32 -50.19 34.06 -11.73
N LYS A 33 -50.66 33.58 -12.89
CA LYS A 33 -50.31 33.94 -14.29
C LYS A 33 -49.57 35.28 -14.52
N ARG A 34 -48.64 35.27 -15.49
CA ARG A 34 -48.68 36.19 -16.65
C ARG A 34 -48.10 35.52 -17.90
N VAL A 35 -48.71 35.74 -19.06
CA VAL A 35 -48.27 35.23 -20.38
C VAL A 35 -47.87 36.41 -21.27
N LYS A 36 -46.74 36.28 -21.99
CA LYS A 36 -46.42 36.97 -23.26
C LYS A 36 -45.45 36.07 -24.03
N THR A 37 -45.95 35.34 -25.05
CA THR A 37 -45.86 35.65 -26.50
C THR A 37 -44.47 35.44 -27.10
N ALA A 38 -44.40 34.59 -28.13
CA ALA A 38 -43.18 34.24 -28.85
C ALA A 38 -42.97 35.09 -30.13
N THR A 39 -41.76 35.03 -30.67
CA THR A 39 -41.41 35.39 -32.06
C THR A 39 -40.33 34.44 -32.55
N GLU A 40 -40.62 33.69 -33.61
CA GLU A 40 -39.63 32.90 -34.35
C GLU A 40 -38.91 33.78 -35.38
N SER A 41 -37.63 33.54 -35.65
CA SER A 41 -36.99 34.06 -36.87
C SER A 41 -35.75 33.28 -37.31
N VAL A 42 -35.92 32.52 -38.40
CA VAL A 42 -34.92 32.22 -39.45
C VAL A 42 -33.64 31.46 -39.05
N ALA A 43 -33.49 30.24 -39.59
CA ALA A 43 -32.24 29.48 -39.55
C ALA A 43 -31.14 30.05 -40.47
N LYS A 44 -29.88 29.88 -40.06
CA LYS A 44 -28.69 30.04 -40.94
C LYS A 44 -27.79 28.80 -40.86
N LYS A 45 -27.05 28.56 -41.94
CA LYS A 45 -26.28 27.32 -42.18
C LYS A 45 -25.15 27.13 -41.18
N GLN A 46 -24.86 25.86 -40.88
CA GLN A 46 -23.71 25.43 -40.09
C GLN A 46 -22.40 25.53 -40.91
N GLN A 47 -21.33 25.93 -40.24
CA GLN A 47 -19.95 25.51 -40.51
C GLN A 47 -19.31 25.12 -39.17
N PRO A 48 -18.33 24.20 -39.14
CA PRO A 48 -17.83 23.64 -37.89
C PRO A 48 -16.98 24.66 -37.13
N ALA A 49 -17.52 25.19 -36.04
CA ALA A 49 -16.72 25.91 -35.05
C ALA A 49 -15.82 24.91 -34.30
N ALA A 50 -14.53 25.25 -34.15
CA ALA A 50 -13.65 24.49 -33.27
C ALA A 50 -14.19 24.52 -31.82
N LEU A 51 -14.06 23.41 -31.10
CA LEU A 51 -14.45 23.31 -29.70
C LEU A 51 -13.49 24.13 -28.82
N ALA A 52 -13.76 25.43 -28.73
CA ALA A 52 -13.15 26.30 -27.72
C ALA A 52 -13.45 25.73 -26.33
N HIS A 53 -12.41 25.35 -25.61
CA HIS A 53 -12.53 24.71 -24.31
C HIS A 53 -12.99 25.76 -23.29
N ASN A 54 -14.29 25.78 -22.98
CA ASN A 54 -14.90 26.80 -22.14
C ASN A 54 -14.44 26.63 -20.68
N PRO A 55 -13.72 27.60 -20.08
CA PRO A 55 -13.25 27.45 -18.71
C PRO A 55 -14.41 27.46 -17.72
N GLN A 56 -14.32 26.61 -16.69
CA GLN A 56 -15.12 26.67 -15.46
C GLN A 56 -16.64 26.40 -15.58
N THR A 57 -17.02 25.21 -16.06
CA THR A 57 -18.11 24.48 -15.39
C THR A 57 -17.52 23.62 -14.27
N LYS A 58 -17.30 24.21 -13.09
CA LYS A 58 -16.84 23.45 -11.91
C LYS A 58 -17.93 22.46 -11.49
N LEU A 59 -17.77 21.19 -11.83
CA LEU A 59 -18.69 20.14 -11.38
C LEU A 59 -18.57 19.95 -9.86
N PHE A 60 -19.72 19.79 -9.20
CA PHE A 60 -19.77 19.43 -7.80
C PHE A 60 -19.49 17.93 -7.67
N HIS A 61 -18.25 17.55 -7.33
CA HIS A 61 -17.92 16.15 -7.05
C HIS A 61 -18.55 15.77 -5.70
N PRO A 62 -19.46 14.77 -5.62
CA PRO A 62 -20.27 14.52 -4.43
C PRO A 62 -19.54 13.74 -3.32
N TYR A 63 -18.21 13.71 -3.36
CA TYR A 63 -17.35 12.94 -2.48
C TYR A 63 -16.39 13.86 -1.74
N LEU A 64 -16.10 13.57 -0.47
CA LEU A 64 -15.05 14.23 0.30
C LEU A 64 -13.65 13.80 -0.19
N PRO A 65 -12.59 14.59 0.08
CA PRO A 65 -11.21 14.16 -0.18
C PRO A 65 -10.93 12.81 0.48
N ARG A 66 -10.40 11.85 -0.30
CA ARG A 66 -10.09 10.51 0.21
C ARG A 66 -8.76 10.52 0.94
N ILE A 67 -8.82 10.38 2.26
CA ILE A 67 -7.62 10.43 3.10
C ILE A 67 -6.92 9.06 3.11
N PRO A 68 -5.59 8.99 2.87
CA PRO A 68 -4.81 7.75 2.99
C PRO A 68 -4.91 7.07 4.37
N ARG A 69 -5.00 5.73 4.37
CA ARG A 69 -5.14 4.93 5.61
C ARG A 69 -4.33 3.63 5.60
N GLY A 70 -3.92 3.22 6.80
CA GLY A 70 -3.38 1.90 7.08
C GLY A 70 -4.42 0.78 6.95
N PRO A 71 -4.02 -0.49 7.12
CA PRO A 71 -4.85 -1.66 6.85
C PRO A 71 -6.04 -1.87 7.80
N ASP A 72 -5.94 -1.41 9.05
CA ASP A 72 -7.02 -1.37 10.05
C ASP A 72 -7.60 0.06 10.21
N GLY A 73 -7.26 0.99 9.31
CA GLY A 73 -7.73 2.38 9.34
C GLY A 73 -6.78 3.35 10.06
N GLU A 74 -5.51 3.00 10.22
CA GLU A 74 -4.50 3.82 10.89
C GLU A 74 -4.11 5.07 10.09
N PHE A 75 -3.47 6.02 10.78
CA PHE A 75 -3.06 7.30 10.23
C PHE A 75 -1.58 7.30 9.84
N PHE A 76 -1.29 7.77 8.63
CA PHE A 76 0.08 7.97 8.17
C PHE A 76 0.81 9.02 8.99
N VAL A 77 2.07 8.73 9.31
CA VAL A 77 3.06 9.73 9.69
C VAL A 77 3.28 10.65 8.46
N PRO A 78 3.31 11.98 8.61
CA PRO A 78 3.59 12.87 7.48
C PRO A 78 4.96 12.60 6.86
N GLN A 79 5.06 12.73 5.53
CA GLN A 79 6.32 12.66 4.79
C GLN A 79 6.93 14.05 4.58
N ILE A 80 6.11 15.00 4.12
CA ILE A 80 6.44 16.44 4.13
C ILE A 80 6.01 17.01 5.49
N LEU A 81 6.57 18.13 5.94
CA LEU A 81 6.12 18.85 7.13
C LEU A 81 6.04 20.36 6.86
N PRO A 82 5.07 21.07 7.47
CA PRO A 82 5.10 22.54 7.52
C PRO A 82 6.42 23.01 8.14
N ASP A 83 7.02 24.06 7.57
CA ASP A 83 8.24 24.71 8.11
C ASP A 83 8.11 25.05 9.60
N GLU A 84 6.90 25.38 10.05
CA GLU A 84 6.58 25.69 11.45
C GLU A 84 6.75 24.51 12.43
N CYS A 85 7.01 23.30 11.92
CA CYS A 85 7.25 22.08 12.71
C CYS A 85 8.74 21.76 12.91
N ILE A 86 9.67 22.47 12.26
CA ILE A 86 11.11 22.15 12.23
C ILE A 86 11.73 22.01 13.63
N ASP A 87 11.48 23.00 14.48
CA ASP A 87 11.86 23.10 15.91
C ASP A 87 11.36 21.97 16.82
N ALA A 88 10.40 21.19 16.34
CA ALA A 88 9.59 20.28 17.14
C ALA A 88 9.70 18.82 16.70
N VAL A 89 9.80 18.54 15.39
CA VAL A 89 9.73 17.16 14.88
C VAL A 89 10.88 16.29 15.36
N GLY A 90 12.08 16.84 15.59
CA GLY A 90 13.22 16.10 16.15
C GLY A 90 13.00 15.50 17.56
N LYS A 91 11.83 15.75 18.19
CA LYS A 91 11.40 15.16 19.46
C LYS A 91 10.33 14.08 19.28
N ILE A 92 9.82 13.89 18.07
CA ILE A 92 8.86 12.86 17.69
C ILE A 92 9.65 11.65 17.18
N PRO A 93 9.38 10.43 17.65
CA PRO A 93 10.01 9.24 17.09
C PRO A 93 9.36 8.90 15.75
N MET A 94 9.96 9.39 14.66
CA MET A 94 9.66 8.99 13.28
C MET A 94 10.95 8.50 12.59
N PRO A 95 10.85 7.66 11.56
CA PRO A 95 11.98 7.34 10.71
C PRO A 95 12.47 8.58 9.94
N LYS A 96 13.76 8.64 9.63
CA LYS A 96 14.40 9.78 8.94
C LYS A 96 14.07 9.80 7.45
N SER A 97 14.29 8.70 6.74
CA SER A 97 14.11 8.58 5.29
C SER A 97 12.64 8.56 4.88
N TRP A 98 11.72 8.37 5.84
CA TRP A 98 10.30 8.63 5.64
C TRP A 98 9.97 10.13 5.51
N MET A 99 10.78 11.00 6.14
CA MET A 99 10.59 12.45 6.14
C MET A 99 11.30 13.06 4.93
N VAL A 100 10.55 13.29 3.86
CA VAL A 100 11.02 13.79 2.56
C VAL A 100 11.53 15.24 2.65
N GLY A 101 10.99 16.03 3.58
CA GLY A 101 11.48 17.39 3.85
C GLY A 101 10.44 18.27 4.54
N TYR A 102 10.83 19.54 4.73
CA TYR A 102 9.88 20.60 5.02
C TYR A 102 9.30 21.15 3.72
N ASP A 103 8.13 21.79 3.80
CA ASP A 103 7.57 22.53 2.68
C ASP A 103 8.44 23.74 2.34
N ILE A 104 9.20 23.59 1.24
CA ILE A 104 10.04 24.62 0.62
C ILE A 104 9.43 25.19 -0.67
N SER A 105 8.13 24.96 -0.92
CA SER A 105 7.44 25.60 -2.04
C SER A 105 7.52 27.14 -1.93
N PRO A 106 7.68 27.89 -3.03
CA PRO A 106 7.88 29.35 -2.98
C PRO A 106 6.72 30.13 -2.31
N ASP A 107 5.53 29.52 -2.34
CA ASP A 107 4.25 29.99 -1.82
C ASP A 107 3.81 29.30 -0.52
N ARG A 108 4.46 28.20 -0.13
CA ARG A 108 4.22 27.44 1.12
C ARG A 108 2.80 26.88 1.24
N GLU A 109 2.38 26.10 0.24
CA GLU A 109 1.03 25.50 0.17
C GLU A 109 0.69 24.56 1.34
N LEU A 110 1.70 24.03 2.06
CA LEU A 110 1.58 23.05 3.15
C LEU A 110 1.97 23.63 4.52
N THR A 111 1.59 24.88 4.79
CA THR A 111 1.63 25.44 6.16
C THR A 111 0.63 24.78 7.12
N LEU A 112 0.70 25.10 8.43
CA LEU A 112 -0.41 24.83 9.37
C LEU A 112 -1.69 25.66 9.08
N GLY A 113 -1.69 26.50 8.03
CA GLY A 113 -2.87 27.10 7.41
C GLY A 113 -3.49 26.28 6.27
N SER A 114 -2.90 25.14 5.89
CA SER A 114 -3.36 24.32 4.77
C SER A 114 -4.47 23.34 5.18
N ARG A 115 -5.65 23.43 4.56
CA ARG A 115 -6.79 22.55 4.87
C ARG A 115 -6.47 21.08 4.58
N LYS A 116 -5.95 20.77 3.38
CA LYS A 116 -5.60 19.41 2.94
C LYS A 116 -4.64 18.74 3.94
N TRP A 117 -3.72 19.53 4.49
CA TRP A 117 -2.79 19.08 5.52
C TRP A 117 -3.45 18.65 6.83
N TRP A 118 -4.41 19.46 7.32
CA TRP A 118 -5.21 19.07 8.48
C TRP A 118 -6.08 17.84 8.18
N GLU A 119 -6.74 17.76 7.02
CA GLU A 119 -7.57 16.60 6.66
C GLU A 119 -6.75 15.30 6.55
N GLU A 120 -5.56 15.34 5.95
CA GLU A 120 -4.73 14.15 5.80
C GLU A 120 -4.12 13.65 7.13
N HIS A 121 -3.66 14.55 7.99
CA HIS A 121 -2.83 14.21 9.15
C HIS A 121 -3.43 14.52 10.55
N LEU A 122 -4.71 14.92 10.64
CA LEU A 122 -5.29 15.40 11.90
C LEU A 122 -5.00 14.53 13.15
N PRO A 123 -5.33 13.23 13.24
CA PRO A 123 -5.06 12.47 14.48
C PRO A 123 -3.58 12.24 14.79
N TRP A 124 -2.68 12.39 13.81
CA TRP A 124 -1.24 12.49 14.09
C TRP A 124 -0.91 13.86 14.74
N LEU A 125 -1.49 14.95 14.24
CA LEU A 125 -1.38 16.28 14.84
C LEU A 125 -1.99 16.34 16.26
N GLU A 126 -3.12 15.65 16.51
CA GLU A 126 -3.73 15.50 17.84
C GLU A 126 -2.81 14.71 18.79
N LYS A 127 -2.30 13.55 18.36
CA LYS A 127 -1.35 12.72 19.12
C LYS A 127 -0.07 13.48 19.48
N HIS A 128 0.42 14.35 18.59
CA HIS A 128 1.70 15.03 18.74
C HIS A 128 1.59 16.53 19.10
N MET A 129 0.39 17.05 19.36
CA MET A 129 0.09 18.47 19.59
C MET A 129 1.05 19.18 20.57
N LYS A 130 1.37 18.51 21.69
CA LYS A 130 2.27 19.03 22.73
C LYS A 130 3.74 19.08 22.27
N ALA A 131 4.19 18.11 21.48
CA ALA A 131 5.55 18.09 20.93
C ALA A 131 5.70 19.18 19.85
N LEU A 132 4.69 19.31 18.99
CA LEU A 132 4.57 20.29 17.90
C LEU A 132 4.34 21.75 18.37
N LYS A 133 4.28 22.01 19.69
CA LYS A 133 3.99 23.32 20.28
C LYS A 133 2.69 23.98 19.72
N LEU A 134 1.72 23.20 19.24
CA LEU A 134 0.53 23.74 18.55
C LEU A 134 -0.31 24.58 19.51
N THR A 135 -0.38 25.89 19.26
CA THR A 135 -1.13 26.82 20.11
C THR A 135 -2.63 26.65 19.92
N PRO A 136 -3.47 27.01 20.93
CA PRO A 136 -4.92 27.07 20.77
C PRO A 136 -5.37 28.02 19.64
N SER A 137 -4.57 29.03 19.30
CA SER A 137 -4.83 29.90 18.15
C SER A 137 -4.63 29.19 16.81
N LYS A 138 -3.52 28.45 16.62
CA LYS A 138 -3.33 27.60 15.43
C LYS A 138 -4.39 26.49 15.36
N TRP A 139 -4.80 25.93 16.50
CA TRP A 139 -5.88 24.93 16.55
C TRP A 139 -7.23 25.46 16.05
N LYS A 140 -7.57 26.72 16.35
CA LYS A 140 -8.78 27.37 15.83
C LYS A 140 -8.73 27.70 14.34
N VAL A 141 -7.56 27.69 13.71
CA VAL A 141 -7.44 27.85 12.24
C VAL A 141 -7.97 26.60 11.54
N ARG A 142 -7.65 25.39 12.04
CA ARG A 142 -8.24 24.11 11.58
C ARG A 142 -9.77 24.18 11.54
N GLU A 143 -10.41 24.62 12.62
CA GLU A 143 -11.87 24.68 12.75
C GLU A 143 -12.53 25.53 11.65
N ARG A 144 -11.87 26.62 11.23
CA ARG A 144 -12.31 27.45 10.10
C ARG A 144 -12.11 26.74 8.76
N LEU A 145 -10.90 26.25 8.50
CA LEU A 145 -10.53 25.61 7.23
C LEU A 145 -11.40 24.40 6.89
N LEU A 146 -11.74 23.58 7.89
CA LEU A 146 -12.59 22.39 7.71
C LEU A 146 -14.07 22.73 7.44
N ALA A 147 -14.52 23.96 7.76
CA ALA A 147 -15.90 24.40 7.52
C ALA A 147 -16.14 24.94 6.10
N GLU A 148 -15.10 25.12 5.29
CA GLU A 148 -15.18 25.57 3.91
C GLU A 148 -15.69 24.45 2.97
N GLN A 149 -16.08 24.80 1.74
CA GLN A 149 -16.43 23.81 0.70
C GLN A 149 -15.25 23.60 -0.26
N VAL A 150 -15.00 22.35 -0.64
CA VAL A 150 -13.86 21.95 -1.47
C VAL A 150 -14.34 21.59 -2.87
N PHE A 151 -13.59 22.02 -3.89
CA PHE A 151 -13.65 21.45 -5.23
C PHE A 151 -12.47 20.50 -5.41
N LEU A 152 -12.73 19.28 -5.82
CA LEU A 152 -11.71 18.27 -6.04
C LEU A 152 -11.15 18.36 -7.48
N PRO A 153 -9.83 18.21 -7.69
CA PRO A 153 -9.26 18.09 -9.04
C PRO A 153 -9.82 16.88 -9.78
N GLU A 154 -10.15 17.03 -11.07
CA GLU A 154 -10.73 15.93 -11.88
C GLU A 154 -9.68 14.87 -12.30
N ASP A 155 -8.38 15.12 -12.03
CA ASP A 155 -7.25 14.23 -12.32
C ASP A 155 -6.67 13.49 -11.10
N GLU A 156 -7.21 13.67 -9.88
CA GLU A 156 -6.80 12.91 -8.67
C GLU A 156 -7.72 11.68 -8.42
N GLY A 157 -7.17 10.60 -7.83
CA GLY A 157 -7.93 9.40 -7.46
C GLY A 157 -8.55 9.46 -6.06
N PHE A 158 -9.88 9.31 -5.95
CA PHE A 158 -10.64 9.50 -4.70
C PHE A 158 -11.38 8.24 -4.22
N ARG A 159 -11.37 7.16 -4.98
CA ARG A 159 -11.94 5.86 -4.60
C ARG A 159 -10.80 4.86 -4.49
N ASP A 160 -10.94 3.91 -3.57
CA ASP A 160 -9.93 2.87 -3.33
C ASP A 160 -9.57 2.04 -4.58
N TRP A 161 -10.48 1.95 -5.56
CA TRP A 161 -10.27 1.30 -6.87
C TRP A 161 -10.10 2.29 -8.04
N ASP A 162 -9.87 3.57 -7.78
CA ASP A 162 -9.35 4.45 -8.84
C ASP A 162 -7.92 4.02 -9.17
N ILE A 163 -7.57 4.04 -10.46
CA ILE A 163 -6.26 3.61 -10.94
C ILE A 163 -5.38 4.83 -11.17
N ILE A 164 -4.24 4.86 -10.49
CA ILE A 164 -3.33 6.01 -10.46
C ILE A 164 -1.92 5.65 -10.90
N CYS A 165 -1.17 6.66 -11.36
CA CYS A 165 0.26 6.57 -11.62
C CYS A 165 1.05 6.43 -10.29
N TYR A 166 1.83 5.36 -10.21
CA TYR A 166 2.85 5.13 -9.19
C TYR A 166 4.16 5.80 -9.64
N PRO A 167 5.11 6.12 -8.74
CA PRO A 167 6.47 6.48 -9.14
C PRO A 167 7.12 5.32 -9.90
N ILE A 168 7.97 5.66 -10.86
CA ILE A 168 8.84 4.73 -11.57
C ILE A 168 10.05 4.46 -10.66
N PRO A 169 10.37 3.19 -10.33
CA PRO A 169 11.58 2.87 -9.58
C PRO A 169 12.85 3.26 -10.33
N ASN A 170 13.90 3.70 -9.61
CA ASN A 170 15.17 4.09 -10.24
C ASN A 170 15.77 2.98 -11.13
N SER A 171 15.54 1.70 -10.81
CA SER A 171 15.98 0.54 -11.61
C SER A 171 15.27 0.36 -12.96
N GLU A 172 14.30 1.20 -13.28
CA GLU A 172 13.57 1.23 -14.55
C GLU A 172 13.96 2.43 -15.42
N ASN A 173 14.63 3.42 -14.82
CA ASN A 173 15.32 4.46 -15.56
C ASN A 173 16.64 3.83 -16.06
N GLY A 174 16.87 3.87 -17.38
CA GLY A 174 17.95 3.12 -18.05
C GLY A 174 19.36 3.68 -17.85
N GLU A 175 19.63 4.24 -16.67
CA GLU A 175 20.93 4.72 -16.21
C GLU A 175 21.45 3.73 -15.17
N ASP A 176 22.17 2.70 -15.64
CA ASP A 176 22.82 1.66 -14.81
C ASP A 176 23.95 2.30 -13.96
N HIS A 177 23.56 3.01 -12.91
CA HIS A 177 24.47 3.51 -11.90
C HIS A 177 24.80 2.39 -10.89
N ASP A 178 25.76 1.55 -11.28
CA ASP A 178 26.55 0.73 -10.36
C ASP A 178 27.22 1.67 -9.33
N GLN A 179 26.58 1.85 -8.16
CA GLN A 179 27.12 2.65 -7.07
C GLN A 179 28.17 1.85 -6.30
N ASP A 180 29.37 1.77 -6.85
CA ASP A 180 30.56 1.36 -6.10
C ASP A 180 30.76 2.32 -4.91
N ALA A 181 30.95 1.75 -3.72
CA ALA A 181 30.78 2.45 -2.45
C ALA A 181 32.06 3.21 -2.04
N GLY A 182 32.46 4.21 -2.82
CA GLY A 182 33.80 4.80 -2.68
C GLY A 182 34.10 6.17 -3.31
N ALA A 183 33.17 7.15 -3.28
CA ALA A 183 33.48 8.52 -3.73
C ALA A 183 32.84 9.63 -2.85
N GLU A 184 33.65 10.64 -2.48
CA GLU A 184 33.22 11.86 -1.79
C GLU A 184 32.44 12.82 -2.72
N PRO A 185 31.52 13.66 -2.21
CA PRO A 185 30.62 14.46 -3.02
C PRO A 185 31.28 15.69 -3.66
N ALA A 186 31.39 15.70 -4.99
CA ALA A 186 31.96 16.80 -5.77
C ALA A 186 30.90 17.64 -6.54
N SER A 187 30.64 18.84 -6.03
CA SER A 187 30.39 20.08 -6.80
C SER A 187 29.55 20.04 -8.10
N SER A 188 28.24 20.21 -7.97
CA SER A 188 27.31 21.04 -8.80
C SER A 188 27.58 21.37 -10.28
N HIS A 189 26.47 21.37 -11.05
CA HIS A 189 26.23 21.96 -12.38
C HIS A 189 26.77 21.21 -13.61
N GLU A 190 25.85 20.56 -14.33
CA GLU A 190 25.45 21.08 -15.64
C GLU A 190 23.95 20.82 -15.89
N SER A 191 23.34 21.52 -16.85
CA SER A 191 21.89 21.50 -17.08
C SER A 191 21.52 21.13 -18.52
N SER A 192 20.82 20.01 -18.71
CA SER A 192 20.24 19.63 -20.00
C SER A 192 18.90 20.35 -20.26
N GLU A 193 18.59 20.60 -21.53
CA GLU A 193 17.52 21.51 -21.93
C GLU A 193 16.12 20.86 -21.96
N LYS A 194 15.09 21.68 -21.70
CA LYS A 194 13.70 21.23 -21.54
C LYS A 194 13.00 20.96 -22.87
N GLY A 195 12.85 19.69 -23.22
CA GLY A 195 11.62 19.24 -23.87
C GLY A 195 10.44 19.33 -22.89
N THR A 196 9.23 19.66 -23.36
CA THR A 196 8.05 19.88 -22.49
C THR A 196 7.37 18.56 -22.05
N ALA A 197 8.14 17.67 -21.44
CA ALA A 197 7.57 16.70 -20.52
C ALA A 197 7.20 17.42 -19.21
N LYS A 198 6.05 17.06 -18.63
CA LYS A 198 5.87 17.27 -17.18
C LYS A 198 6.85 16.35 -16.46
N SER A 199 7.41 16.77 -15.33
CA SER A 199 8.32 15.92 -14.57
C SER A 199 7.60 14.68 -14.07
N GLU A 200 8.31 13.61 -13.76
CA GLU A 200 7.66 12.37 -13.27
C GLU A 200 6.86 12.63 -11.97
N ALA A 201 7.37 13.49 -11.10
CA ALA A 201 6.68 13.95 -9.90
C ALA A 201 5.32 14.63 -10.18
N ASP A 202 5.14 15.26 -11.34
CA ASP A 202 3.89 15.93 -11.73
C ASP A 202 2.76 14.95 -12.13
N VAL A 203 3.06 13.67 -12.35
CA VAL A 203 2.07 12.64 -12.75
C VAL A 203 1.76 11.62 -11.66
N VAL A 204 2.65 11.41 -10.68
CA VAL A 204 2.42 10.49 -9.55
C VAL A 204 1.14 10.86 -8.77
N ARG A 205 0.39 9.85 -8.33
CA ARG A 205 -0.95 9.92 -7.70
C ARG A 205 -2.11 10.40 -8.60
N LYS A 206 -1.87 10.80 -9.85
CA LYS A 206 -2.95 11.18 -10.78
C LYS A 206 -3.56 9.98 -11.47
N LEU A 207 -4.81 10.12 -11.90
CA LEU A 207 -5.60 9.11 -12.59
C LEU A 207 -4.91 8.69 -13.90
N ALA A 208 -4.62 7.40 -14.03
CA ALA A 208 -3.89 6.83 -15.16
C ALA A 208 -4.59 7.06 -16.51
N SER A 209 -5.91 7.29 -16.51
CA SER A 209 -6.69 7.64 -17.71
C SER A 209 -6.26 8.96 -18.36
N PHE A 210 -5.63 9.88 -17.63
CA PHE A 210 -5.06 11.12 -18.17
C PHE A 210 -3.58 10.96 -18.58
N HIS A 211 -2.97 9.80 -18.29
CA HIS A 211 -1.54 9.53 -18.45
C HIS A 211 -1.28 8.17 -19.12
N PRO A 212 -1.85 7.89 -20.32
CA PRO A 212 -1.82 6.55 -20.94
C PRO A 212 -0.42 6.03 -21.31
N ASN A 213 0.60 6.88 -21.33
CA ASN A 213 2.00 6.49 -21.57
C ASN A 213 2.71 6.02 -20.29
N HIS A 214 2.12 6.25 -19.11
CA HIS A 214 2.73 5.95 -17.82
C HIS A 214 2.47 4.50 -17.43
N LYS A 215 3.50 3.64 -17.52
CA LYS A 215 3.36 2.19 -17.32
C LYS A 215 3.15 1.79 -15.86
N TRP A 216 3.75 2.52 -14.92
CA TRP A 216 3.74 2.17 -13.50
C TRP A 216 2.43 2.64 -12.86
N ILE A 217 1.44 1.75 -12.80
CA ILE A 217 0.08 2.06 -12.34
C ILE A 217 -0.44 1.04 -11.33
N GLY A 218 -1.44 1.44 -10.53
CA GLY A 218 -2.18 0.53 -9.65
C GLY A 218 -3.32 1.20 -8.90
N SER A 219 -3.98 0.45 -8.02
CA SER A 219 -5.11 0.99 -7.27
C SER A 219 -4.67 1.99 -6.20
N VAL A 220 -5.48 3.02 -5.97
CA VAL A 220 -5.28 3.98 -4.86
C VAL A 220 -5.13 3.26 -3.51
N ARG A 221 -5.89 2.18 -3.26
CA ARG A 221 -5.76 1.38 -2.03
C ARG A 221 -4.46 0.58 -1.97
N GLY A 222 -3.94 0.07 -3.07
CA GLY A 222 -2.66 -0.64 -3.10
C GLY A 222 -1.46 0.29 -2.96
N TYR A 223 -1.55 1.51 -3.49
CA TYR A 223 -0.57 2.57 -3.23
C TYR A 223 -0.51 2.94 -1.75
N ASP A 224 -1.67 3.06 -1.09
CA ASP A 224 -1.75 3.18 0.38
C ASP A 224 -1.08 1.98 1.08
N ARG A 225 -1.35 0.74 0.66
CA ARG A 225 -0.70 -0.44 1.26
C ARG A 225 0.81 -0.41 1.09
N ALA A 226 1.32 -0.16 -0.12
CA ALA A 226 2.74 -0.07 -0.41
C ALA A 226 3.44 0.95 0.51
N ARG A 227 2.87 2.18 0.60
CA ARG A 227 3.39 3.23 1.48
C ARG A 227 3.27 2.90 2.96
N TRP A 228 2.19 2.23 3.38
CA TRP A 228 2.03 1.82 4.77
C TRP A 228 3.08 0.79 5.19
N TRP A 229 3.30 -0.24 4.37
CA TRP A 229 4.28 -1.27 4.70
C TRP A 229 5.71 -0.76 4.60
N MET A 230 6.00 0.16 3.67
CA MET A 230 7.27 0.92 3.67
C MET A 230 7.48 1.72 4.96
N GLN A 231 6.45 2.43 5.43
CA GLN A 231 6.50 3.13 6.72
C GLN A 231 6.73 2.14 7.89
N GLU A 232 6.08 0.97 7.89
CA GLU A 232 6.25 -0.06 8.92
C GLU A 232 7.65 -0.69 8.92
N MET A 233 8.31 -0.83 7.76
CA MET A 233 9.71 -1.24 7.69
C MET A 233 10.62 -0.22 8.34
N LEU A 234 10.54 1.05 7.93
CA LEU A 234 11.40 2.12 8.41
C LEU A 234 11.23 2.37 9.92
N LYS A 235 10.06 2.07 10.51
CA LYS A 235 9.85 2.07 11.98
C LYS A 235 10.65 1.01 12.74
N ARG A 236 11.12 -0.04 12.07
CA ARG A 236 11.83 -1.19 12.65
C ARG A 236 13.31 -1.25 12.26
N ASP A 237 13.76 -0.30 11.43
CA ASP A 237 15.16 -0.21 11.03
C ASP A 237 15.99 0.60 12.04
N GLN A 238 17.11 0.04 12.50
CA GLN A 238 17.93 0.67 13.54
C GLN A 238 18.68 1.92 13.06
N ASP A 239 19.07 2.00 11.78
CA ASP A 239 19.81 3.16 11.26
C ASP A 239 18.93 4.40 11.04
N GLU A 240 17.64 4.20 10.73
CA GLU A 240 16.61 5.25 10.66
C GLU A 240 16.46 6.03 11.98
N PHE A 241 16.68 5.37 13.12
CA PHE A 241 16.70 6.02 14.44
C PHE A 241 18.12 6.28 14.96
N SER A 242 19.13 6.00 14.13
CA SER A 242 20.56 5.96 14.44
C SER A 242 20.81 5.32 15.81
N THR A 243 20.41 4.06 15.91
CA THR A 243 20.59 3.21 17.07
C THR A 243 21.19 1.87 16.63
N TYR A 244 21.61 1.06 17.59
CA TYR A 244 22.11 -0.29 17.33
C TYR A 244 21.59 -1.19 18.45
N MET A 245 20.89 -2.26 18.09
CA MET A 245 20.33 -3.24 19.02
C MET A 245 21.17 -4.52 19.00
N TYR A 246 21.33 -5.08 17.82
CA TYR A 246 22.17 -6.22 17.41
C TYR A 246 22.09 -6.32 15.88
N ASP A 247 22.93 -7.13 15.25
CA ASP A 247 23.18 -7.04 13.80
C ASP A 247 21.93 -7.30 12.94
N ASP A 248 21.21 -8.40 13.16
CA ASP A 248 20.02 -8.76 12.37
C ASP A 248 18.69 -8.15 12.87
N PHE A 249 18.74 -7.14 13.74
CA PHE A 249 17.54 -6.51 14.31
C PHE A 249 16.58 -5.96 13.22
N SER A 250 17.12 -5.24 12.23
CA SER A 250 16.32 -4.71 11.12
C SER A 250 15.73 -5.82 10.24
N ALA A 251 16.41 -6.96 10.10
CA ALA A 251 15.92 -8.11 9.32
C ALA A 251 14.76 -8.84 10.03
N TYR A 252 14.85 -9.10 11.34
CA TYR A 252 13.69 -9.52 12.14
C TYR A 252 12.55 -8.48 12.10
N GLY A 253 12.90 -7.19 12.07
CA GLY A 253 11.95 -6.09 11.90
C GLY A 253 11.16 -6.21 10.60
N LYS A 254 11.84 -6.40 9.47
CA LYS A 254 11.24 -6.65 8.16
C LYS A 254 10.44 -7.96 8.13
N LEU A 255 10.89 -9.01 8.81
CA LEU A 255 10.14 -10.27 8.98
C LEU A 255 8.83 -10.07 9.76
N GLU A 256 8.83 -9.28 10.85
CA GLU A 256 7.61 -8.93 11.59
C GLU A 256 6.62 -8.12 10.71
N VAL A 257 7.11 -7.24 9.84
CA VAL A 257 6.27 -6.56 8.83
C VAL A 257 5.64 -7.59 7.89
N LEU A 258 6.43 -8.48 7.29
CA LEU A 258 5.93 -9.49 6.36
C LEU A 258 4.87 -10.42 7.01
N GLU A 259 5.06 -10.82 8.26
CA GLU A 259 4.06 -11.56 9.03
C GLU A 259 2.78 -10.75 9.29
N ASN A 260 2.89 -9.44 9.55
CA ASN A 260 1.72 -8.55 9.61
C ASN A 260 0.98 -8.49 8.27
N MET A 261 1.69 -8.57 7.14
CA MET A 261 1.08 -8.62 5.80
C MET A 261 0.29 -9.93 5.58
N PHE A 262 0.83 -11.08 6.01
CA PHE A 262 0.11 -12.35 5.97
C PHE A 262 -1.14 -12.32 6.87
N MET A 263 -1.04 -11.72 8.06
CA MET A 263 -2.18 -11.51 8.95
C MET A 263 -3.23 -10.55 8.35
N GLN A 264 -2.81 -9.49 7.64
CA GLN A 264 -3.71 -8.59 6.92
C GLN A 264 -4.40 -9.27 5.74
N PHE A 265 -3.68 -10.02 4.91
CA PHE A 265 -4.27 -10.78 3.82
C PHE A 265 -5.30 -11.80 4.34
N SER A 266 -5.02 -12.43 5.50
CA SER A 266 -5.97 -13.30 6.20
C SER A 266 -7.23 -12.56 6.68
N LYS A 267 -7.15 -11.27 7.03
CA LYS A 267 -8.32 -10.42 7.29
C LYS A 267 -9.03 -9.99 6.01
N ALA A 268 -8.36 -9.95 4.86
CA ALA A 268 -8.99 -9.61 3.58
C ALA A 268 -9.79 -10.79 3.02
N ILE A 269 -9.23 -12.01 3.00
CA ILE A 269 -9.84 -13.23 2.44
C ILE A 269 -10.94 -13.85 3.34
N ARG A 270 -12.03 -13.12 3.57
CA ARG A 270 -13.26 -13.60 4.25
C ARG A 270 -14.20 -14.33 3.27
N SER A 271 -15.30 -14.88 3.81
CA SER A 271 -16.45 -15.26 2.98
C SER A 271 -17.01 -14.05 2.22
N LYS A 272 -17.26 -14.18 0.91
CA LYS A 272 -17.74 -13.13 -0.01
C LYS A 272 -16.74 -11.98 -0.30
N THR A 273 -15.45 -12.22 -0.16
CA THR A 273 -14.39 -11.26 -0.54
C THR A 273 -14.39 -10.96 -2.03
N THR A 274 -14.17 -9.71 -2.43
CA THR A 274 -14.00 -9.32 -3.84
C THR A 274 -12.52 -9.26 -4.23
N TYR A 275 -12.21 -9.34 -5.53
CA TYR A 275 -10.84 -9.09 -6.00
C TYR A 275 -10.32 -7.68 -5.60
N ARG A 276 -11.23 -6.71 -5.42
CA ARG A 276 -10.91 -5.34 -4.96
C ARG A 276 -10.55 -5.26 -3.47
N ASP A 277 -10.71 -6.36 -2.73
CA ASP A 277 -10.29 -6.49 -1.34
C ASP A 277 -8.97 -7.24 -1.17
N THR A 278 -8.65 -8.18 -2.06
CA THR A 278 -7.40 -8.96 -2.03
C THR A 278 -6.28 -8.32 -2.84
N TRP A 279 -6.58 -7.85 -4.05
CA TRP A 279 -5.56 -7.36 -4.97
C TRP A 279 -4.77 -6.15 -4.42
N PRO A 280 -5.37 -5.15 -3.76
CA PRO A 280 -4.62 -4.06 -3.16
C PRO A 280 -3.64 -4.50 -2.05
N GLU A 281 -3.91 -5.62 -1.38
CA GLU A 281 -2.99 -6.19 -0.39
C GLU A 281 -1.81 -6.91 -1.09
N VAL A 282 -2.00 -7.45 -2.30
CA VAL A 282 -0.93 -7.98 -3.17
C VAL A 282 -0.11 -6.86 -3.80
N GLU A 283 -0.74 -5.81 -4.32
CA GLU A 283 -0.06 -4.60 -4.81
C GLU A 283 0.86 -4.02 -3.71
N GLY A 284 0.34 -3.91 -2.48
CA GLY A 284 1.11 -3.48 -1.33
C GLY A 284 2.27 -4.41 -0.96
N LEU A 285 2.08 -5.73 -1.06
CA LEU A 285 3.14 -6.72 -0.83
C LEU A 285 4.25 -6.60 -1.85
N VAL A 286 3.91 -6.63 -3.14
CA VAL A 286 4.88 -6.63 -4.23
C VAL A 286 5.72 -5.36 -4.22
N MET A 287 5.10 -4.19 -4.02
CA MET A 287 5.84 -2.94 -3.92
C MET A 287 6.71 -2.87 -2.64
N ALA A 288 6.27 -3.42 -1.51
CA ALA A 288 7.10 -3.47 -0.30
C ALA A 288 8.31 -4.42 -0.47
N LEU A 289 8.11 -5.59 -1.10
CA LEU A 289 9.17 -6.54 -1.45
C LEU A 289 10.20 -5.93 -2.39
N HIS A 290 9.75 -5.15 -3.38
CA HIS A 290 10.61 -4.41 -4.29
C HIS A 290 11.38 -3.27 -3.59
N TYR A 291 10.75 -2.51 -2.69
CA TYR A 291 11.39 -1.45 -1.89
C TYR A 291 12.05 -1.96 -0.60
N GLY A 292 12.73 -3.12 -0.64
CA GLY A 292 13.63 -3.57 0.41
C GLY A 292 13.03 -4.41 1.55
N LEU A 293 11.76 -4.83 1.49
CA LEU A 293 11.21 -5.79 2.47
C LEU A 293 11.93 -7.15 2.39
N GLY A 294 12.38 -7.54 1.19
CA GLY A 294 13.09 -8.81 0.93
C GLY A 294 14.34 -9.05 1.79
N GLU A 295 14.96 -8.01 2.32
CA GLU A 295 16.08 -8.11 3.28
C GLU A 295 15.70 -8.78 4.61
N PHE A 296 14.43 -9.14 4.85
CA PHE A 296 14.06 -10.08 5.91
C PHE A 296 14.91 -11.36 5.88
N ILE A 297 15.38 -11.76 4.69
CA ILE A 297 16.21 -12.94 4.46
C ILE A 297 17.61 -12.86 5.09
N LEU A 298 18.05 -11.68 5.52
CA LEU A 298 19.34 -11.45 6.20
C LEU A 298 19.28 -11.78 7.70
N CYS A 299 18.16 -12.33 8.19
CA CYS A 299 17.98 -12.77 9.56
C CYS A 299 18.64 -14.14 9.82
N GLU A 300 19.21 -14.34 11.02
CA GLU A 300 19.84 -15.61 11.42
C GLU A 300 18.86 -16.80 11.40
N ASP A 301 17.55 -16.57 11.51
CA ASP A 301 16.51 -17.61 11.46
C ASP A 301 16.17 -17.96 10.00
N GLY A 302 17.16 -18.47 9.26
CA GLY A 302 17.04 -18.84 7.86
C GLY A 302 15.88 -19.82 7.59
N GLY A 303 15.57 -20.71 8.54
CA GLY A 303 14.42 -21.60 8.46
C GLY A 303 13.08 -20.85 8.44
N ARG A 304 12.87 -19.90 9.36
CA ARG A 304 11.68 -19.03 9.38
C ARG A 304 11.60 -18.11 8.16
N CYS A 305 12.75 -17.71 7.62
CA CYS A 305 12.85 -16.92 6.39
C CYS A 305 12.45 -17.73 5.15
N SER A 306 12.93 -18.97 5.01
CA SER A 306 12.49 -19.90 3.95
C SER A 306 10.98 -20.20 4.02
N ASP A 307 10.45 -20.47 5.22
CA ASP A 307 9.00 -20.66 5.41
C ASP A 307 8.20 -19.37 5.10
N ALA A 308 8.76 -18.18 5.36
CA ALA A 308 8.14 -16.90 4.99
C ALA A 308 8.16 -16.65 3.48
N MET A 309 9.24 -17.01 2.78
CA MET A 309 9.32 -17.01 1.32
C MET A 309 8.26 -17.95 0.70
N GLU A 310 8.03 -19.13 1.27
CA GLU A 310 6.91 -19.98 0.84
C GLU A 310 5.55 -19.31 1.08
N MET A 311 5.36 -18.61 2.21
CA MET A 311 4.12 -17.91 2.53
C MET A 311 3.80 -16.76 1.55
N VAL A 312 4.81 -16.06 0.99
CA VAL A 312 4.61 -15.13 -0.13
C VAL A 312 4.05 -15.86 -1.36
N GLY A 313 4.58 -17.05 -1.67
CA GLY A 313 4.07 -17.91 -2.74
C GLY A 313 2.62 -18.35 -2.53
N TYR A 314 2.29 -18.89 -1.35
CA TYR A 314 0.92 -19.31 -1.02
C TYR A 314 -0.06 -18.13 -1.02
N LEU A 315 0.35 -16.93 -0.59
CA LEU A 315 -0.47 -15.72 -0.64
C LEU A 315 -0.79 -15.35 -2.09
N SER A 316 0.25 -15.28 -2.92
CA SER A 316 0.16 -14.91 -4.33
C SER A 316 -0.73 -15.88 -5.12
N ILE A 317 -0.55 -17.19 -4.93
CA ILE A 317 -1.39 -18.23 -5.55
C ILE A 317 -2.84 -18.14 -5.02
N THR A 318 -3.05 -17.86 -3.73
CA THR A 318 -4.40 -17.67 -3.16
C THR A 318 -5.10 -16.46 -3.80
N ALA A 319 -4.40 -15.34 -3.96
CA ALA A 319 -4.95 -14.16 -4.61
C ALA A 319 -5.30 -14.42 -6.08
N LEU A 320 -4.41 -15.07 -6.84
CA LEU A 320 -4.66 -15.44 -8.24
C LEU A 320 -5.85 -16.40 -8.39
N ASN A 321 -6.04 -17.35 -7.46
CA ASN A 321 -7.24 -18.19 -7.45
C ASN A 321 -8.51 -17.36 -7.19
N VAL A 322 -8.47 -16.37 -6.28
CA VAL A 322 -9.59 -15.42 -6.08
C VAL A 322 -9.89 -14.60 -7.34
N LEU A 323 -8.87 -14.21 -8.12
CA LEU A 323 -9.07 -13.56 -9.42
C LEU A 323 -9.72 -14.49 -10.45
N LYS A 324 -9.30 -15.77 -10.46
CA LYS A 324 -9.78 -16.80 -11.38
C LYS A 324 -11.24 -17.19 -11.10
N ASP A 325 -11.58 -17.41 -9.83
CA ASP A 325 -12.93 -17.73 -9.37
C ASP A 325 -13.93 -16.60 -9.63
N GLN A 326 -13.45 -15.35 -9.72
CA GLN A 326 -14.26 -14.17 -10.04
C GLN A 326 -14.21 -13.78 -11.53
N GLY A 327 -13.55 -14.57 -12.38
CA GLY A 327 -13.48 -14.35 -13.83
C GLY A 327 -12.65 -13.13 -14.27
N VAL A 328 -11.89 -12.51 -13.36
CA VAL A 328 -11.06 -11.32 -13.65
C VAL A 328 -9.60 -11.65 -13.89
N LEU A 329 -9.17 -12.90 -13.70
CA LEU A 329 -7.88 -13.39 -14.22
C LEU A 329 -8.00 -13.63 -15.73
N ALA A 330 -7.88 -12.57 -16.52
CA ALA A 330 -8.06 -12.59 -17.97
C ALA A 330 -7.20 -11.50 -18.66
N PRO A 331 -6.94 -11.58 -19.98
CA PRO A 331 -6.09 -10.60 -20.68
C PRO A 331 -6.66 -9.17 -20.67
N ASN A 332 -8.00 -9.05 -20.71
CA ASN A 332 -8.74 -7.78 -20.69
C ASN A 332 -9.38 -7.55 -19.31
N SER A 333 -8.59 -7.63 -18.25
CA SER A 333 -9.07 -7.54 -16.86
C SER A 333 -9.49 -6.12 -16.44
N ASP A 334 -10.42 -6.04 -15.47
CA ASP A 334 -10.67 -4.87 -14.61
C ASP A 334 -9.43 -4.43 -13.78
N ILE A 335 -8.36 -5.24 -13.79
CA ILE A 335 -7.11 -5.07 -13.05
C ILE A 335 -5.98 -4.73 -14.05
N PRO A 336 -5.79 -3.44 -14.42
CA PRO A 336 -4.93 -3.07 -15.54
C PRO A 336 -3.42 -3.24 -15.26
N ASN A 337 -3.02 -3.36 -14.00
CA ASN A 337 -1.63 -3.56 -13.60
C ASN A 337 -1.25 -5.03 -13.33
N LEU A 338 -2.16 -5.97 -13.60
CA LEU A 338 -1.98 -7.40 -13.32
C LEU A 338 -0.63 -7.92 -13.82
N GLY A 339 -0.29 -7.63 -15.08
CA GLY A 339 0.98 -8.03 -15.69
C GLY A 339 2.22 -7.39 -15.07
N LEU A 340 2.13 -6.13 -14.62
CA LEU A 340 3.22 -5.39 -13.99
C LEU A 340 3.52 -5.94 -12.59
N VAL A 341 2.50 -6.05 -11.75
CA VAL A 341 2.63 -6.55 -10.37
C VAL A 341 3.19 -7.99 -10.36
N LEU A 342 2.76 -8.82 -11.31
CA LEU A 342 3.29 -10.18 -11.46
C LEU A 342 4.72 -10.19 -12.00
N ALA A 343 5.10 -9.27 -12.88
CA ALA A 343 6.49 -9.13 -13.32
C ALA A 343 7.42 -8.75 -12.16
N VAL A 344 7.04 -7.75 -11.35
CA VAL A 344 7.81 -7.31 -10.17
C VAL A 344 7.91 -8.44 -9.14
N LEU A 345 6.81 -9.15 -8.84
CA LEU A 345 6.79 -10.28 -7.91
C LEU A 345 7.76 -11.40 -8.34
N LEU A 346 7.71 -11.78 -9.61
CA LEU A 346 8.53 -12.88 -10.14
C LEU A 346 10.00 -12.46 -10.28
N GLN A 347 10.28 -11.21 -10.69
CA GLN A 347 11.62 -10.64 -10.74
C GLN A 347 12.27 -10.58 -9.35
N TRP A 348 11.51 -10.13 -8.33
CA TRP A 348 11.95 -10.15 -6.93
C TRP A 348 12.18 -11.58 -6.41
N ALA A 349 11.28 -12.53 -6.71
CA ALA A 349 11.45 -13.91 -6.26
C ALA A 349 12.67 -14.59 -6.90
N TRP A 350 12.98 -14.22 -8.15
CA TRP A 350 14.12 -14.77 -8.89
C TRP A 350 15.47 -14.22 -8.41
N SER A 351 15.54 -12.98 -7.91
CA SER A 351 16.81 -12.42 -7.37
C SER A 351 17.33 -13.13 -6.11
N TRP A 352 16.57 -14.07 -5.53
CA TRP A 352 16.98 -14.85 -4.37
C TRP A 352 17.35 -16.32 -4.68
N THR A 353 17.36 -16.77 -5.95
CA THR A 353 17.62 -18.20 -6.28
C THR A 353 19.02 -18.69 -5.92
N ASP A 354 19.95 -17.78 -5.69
CA ASP A 354 21.36 -18.10 -5.41
C ASP A 354 21.64 -18.10 -3.89
N LEU A 355 20.65 -17.70 -3.07
CA LEU A 355 20.72 -17.64 -1.60
C LEU A 355 19.69 -18.55 -0.91
N LEU A 356 18.73 -19.14 -1.65
CA LEU A 356 17.65 -19.97 -1.11
C LEU A 356 17.46 -21.25 -1.90
N ASP A 357 17.02 -22.31 -1.22
CA ASP A 357 16.73 -23.59 -1.85
C ASP A 357 15.60 -23.48 -2.89
N TRP A 358 15.78 -24.19 -4.01
CA TRP A 358 14.84 -24.25 -5.14
C TRP A 358 13.42 -24.66 -4.74
N GLU A 359 13.27 -25.39 -3.64
CA GLU A 359 11.95 -25.72 -3.10
C GLU A 359 11.19 -24.47 -2.65
N ASN A 360 11.83 -23.55 -1.91
CA ASN A 360 11.15 -22.39 -1.30
C ASN A 360 10.69 -21.36 -2.35
N ILE A 361 11.42 -21.23 -3.47
CA ILE A 361 11.06 -20.33 -4.59
C ILE A 361 10.17 -21.02 -5.63
N GLY A 362 10.08 -22.36 -5.64
CA GLY A 362 9.37 -23.15 -6.68
C GLY A 362 7.89 -22.84 -6.93
N TRP A 363 7.25 -21.99 -6.11
CA TRP A 363 5.93 -21.42 -6.37
C TRP A 363 5.89 -20.49 -7.58
N VAL A 364 7.01 -19.89 -7.99
CA VAL A 364 7.07 -19.01 -9.17
C VAL A 364 6.60 -19.72 -10.43
N TYR A 365 6.88 -21.03 -10.56
CA TYR A 365 6.39 -21.85 -11.65
C TYR A 365 4.88 -22.09 -11.58
N ARG A 366 4.27 -22.12 -10.38
CA ARG A 366 2.79 -22.21 -10.28
C ARG A 366 2.12 -20.89 -10.64
N VAL A 367 2.74 -19.75 -10.30
CA VAL A 367 2.28 -18.44 -10.76
C VAL A 367 2.35 -18.38 -12.29
N LEU A 368 3.46 -18.82 -12.91
CA LEU A 368 3.57 -18.93 -14.37
C LEU A 368 2.53 -19.88 -14.98
N ASP A 369 2.35 -21.11 -14.44
CA ASP A 369 1.28 -22.03 -14.88
C ASP A 369 -0.08 -21.30 -14.90
N ILE A 370 -0.43 -20.58 -13.82
CA ILE A 370 -1.74 -19.92 -13.65
C ILE A 370 -1.97 -18.76 -14.63
N VAL A 371 -0.95 -17.96 -14.94
CA VAL A 371 -1.09 -16.83 -15.88
C VAL A 371 -1.09 -17.30 -17.34
N GLU A 372 -0.33 -18.34 -17.67
CA GLU A 372 -0.33 -18.95 -19.01
C GLU A 372 -1.64 -19.73 -19.25
N GLU A 373 -2.18 -20.44 -18.23
CA GLU A 373 -3.54 -21.01 -18.23
C GLU A 373 -4.62 -19.93 -18.54
N ALA A 374 -4.39 -18.67 -18.16
CA ALA A 374 -5.33 -17.56 -18.32
C ALA A 374 -5.03 -16.62 -19.51
N GLY A 375 -3.95 -16.87 -20.25
CA GLY A 375 -3.48 -16.00 -21.34
C GLY A 375 -3.03 -14.59 -20.91
N VAL A 376 -2.77 -14.37 -19.62
CA VAL A 376 -2.41 -13.07 -19.06
C VAL A 376 -0.96 -12.73 -19.44
N ALA A 377 -0.76 -11.61 -20.12
CA ALA A 377 0.57 -11.10 -20.43
C ALA A 377 1.22 -10.54 -19.15
N VAL A 378 2.36 -11.12 -18.74
CA VAL A 378 3.17 -10.65 -17.61
C VAL A 378 4.38 -9.90 -18.15
N GLY A 379 4.65 -8.72 -17.58
CA GLY A 379 5.67 -7.79 -18.05
C GLY A 379 5.31 -6.34 -17.72
N GLY A 380 6.20 -5.42 -18.05
CA GLY A 380 6.05 -4.00 -17.76
C GLY A 380 7.33 -3.38 -17.18
N THR A 381 8.12 -4.20 -16.49
CA THR A 381 9.46 -3.85 -16.00
C THR A 381 10.53 -4.06 -17.08
N VAL A 382 11.66 -3.35 -16.96
CA VAL A 382 12.81 -3.44 -17.90
C VAL A 382 13.53 -4.80 -17.77
N GLY A 383 13.75 -5.29 -16.54
CA GLY A 383 14.54 -6.49 -16.29
C GLY A 383 13.81 -7.83 -16.50
N PHE A 384 12.47 -7.86 -16.40
CA PHE A 384 11.71 -9.12 -16.37
C PHE A 384 11.80 -9.99 -17.64
N PRO A 385 11.92 -9.49 -18.89
CA PRO A 385 12.07 -10.36 -20.07
C PRO A 385 13.25 -11.34 -19.97
N LYS A 386 14.40 -10.88 -19.46
CA LYS A 386 15.59 -11.73 -19.21
C LYS A 386 15.30 -12.78 -18.12
N VAL A 387 14.68 -12.36 -17.02
CA VAL A 387 14.29 -13.25 -15.92
C VAL A 387 13.32 -14.33 -16.43
N LEU A 388 12.30 -13.97 -17.20
CA LEU A 388 11.33 -14.91 -17.75
C LEU A 388 11.97 -15.96 -18.68
N GLU A 389 12.98 -15.56 -19.47
CA GLU A 389 13.78 -16.52 -20.24
C GLU A 389 14.57 -17.49 -19.34
N GLU A 390 15.22 -17.00 -18.28
CA GLU A 390 15.97 -17.84 -17.34
C GLU A 390 15.06 -18.80 -16.57
N MET A 391 13.89 -18.33 -16.12
CA MET A 391 12.84 -19.15 -15.53
C MET A 391 12.42 -20.28 -16.49
N LYS A 392 12.16 -19.95 -17.76
CA LYS A 392 11.77 -20.95 -18.77
C LYS A 392 12.91 -21.93 -19.11
N LYS A 393 14.17 -21.51 -19.03
CA LYS A 393 15.36 -22.38 -19.19
C LYS A 393 15.56 -23.32 -17.99
N LYS A 394 15.27 -22.88 -16.76
CA LYS A 394 15.37 -23.68 -15.52
C LYS A 394 14.07 -24.44 -15.16
N ALA A 395 13.01 -24.36 -15.98
CA ALA A 395 11.68 -24.85 -15.64
C ALA A 395 11.60 -26.38 -15.41
N PRO A 396 10.86 -26.85 -14.39
CA PRO A 396 10.70 -28.28 -14.11
C PRO A 396 9.90 -28.99 -15.22
N ARG A 397 10.42 -30.11 -15.73
CA ARG A 397 9.82 -30.90 -16.84
C ARG A 397 8.36 -31.34 -16.62
N ASN A 398 7.90 -31.38 -15.37
CA ASN A 398 6.56 -31.81 -14.98
C ASN A 398 5.64 -30.63 -14.58
N GLY A 399 6.04 -29.39 -14.87
CA GLY A 399 5.39 -28.17 -14.38
C GLY A 399 5.56 -27.97 -12.87
N SER A 400 4.81 -27.04 -12.27
CA SER A 400 4.95 -26.73 -10.84
C SER A 400 4.61 -27.93 -9.93
N ASP A 401 5.24 -28.00 -8.75
CA ASP A 401 4.99 -29.06 -7.77
C ASP A 401 3.53 -29.13 -7.26
N LYS A 402 3.09 -30.32 -6.83
CA LYS A 402 1.76 -30.59 -6.30
C LYS A 402 1.42 -29.78 -5.05
N ARG A 403 2.41 -29.44 -4.19
CA ARG A 403 2.20 -28.63 -2.97
C ARG A 403 1.66 -27.23 -3.27
N TRP A 404 2.04 -26.67 -4.42
CA TRP A 404 1.54 -25.38 -4.92
C TRP A 404 0.17 -25.49 -5.62
N LYS A 405 -0.25 -26.71 -5.99
CA LYS A 405 -1.52 -27.00 -6.67
C LYS A 405 -2.67 -27.36 -5.71
N SER A 406 -2.36 -27.82 -4.49
CA SER A 406 -3.37 -28.21 -3.49
C SER A 406 -2.93 -27.85 -2.06
N PHE A 407 -3.41 -26.74 -1.55
CA PHE A 407 -3.21 -26.29 -0.16
C PHE A 407 -4.45 -25.50 0.31
N SER A 408 -4.48 -25.12 1.60
CA SER A 408 -5.38 -24.07 2.09
C SER A 408 -4.57 -22.99 2.80
N TRP A 409 -4.87 -21.73 2.52
CA TRP A 409 -4.19 -20.58 3.12
C TRP A 409 -4.25 -20.63 4.65
N THR A 410 -5.45 -20.81 5.21
CA THR A 410 -5.67 -20.94 6.65
C THR A 410 -4.86 -22.09 7.27
N GLY A 411 -4.70 -23.20 6.54
CA GLY A 411 -3.83 -24.30 6.93
C GLY A 411 -2.36 -23.88 7.01
N ARG A 412 -1.83 -23.25 5.95
CA ARG A 412 -0.43 -22.78 5.94
C ARG A 412 -0.16 -21.71 7.01
N CYS A 413 -1.05 -20.75 7.23
CA CYS A 413 -0.96 -19.81 8.36
C CYS A 413 -0.95 -20.52 9.72
N THR A 414 -1.76 -21.58 9.89
CA THR A 414 -1.81 -22.35 11.14
C THR A 414 -0.50 -23.11 11.37
N SER A 415 0.05 -23.74 10.34
CA SER A 415 1.37 -24.41 10.41
C SER A 415 2.49 -23.42 10.71
N TYR A 416 2.56 -22.29 10.01
CA TYR A 416 3.57 -21.26 10.24
C TYR A 416 3.51 -20.72 11.67
N ARG A 417 2.31 -20.37 12.15
CA ARG A 417 2.09 -19.91 13.53
C ARG A 417 2.41 -20.98 14.57
N HIS A 418 2.17 -22.27 14.28
CA HIS A 418 2.56 -23.37 15.16
C HIS A 418 4.09 -23.49 15.27
N ASN A 419 4.80 -23.39 14.15
CA ASN A 419 6.27 -23.52 14.08
C ASN A 419 6.98 -22.37 14.81
N TYR A 420 6.55 -21.12 14.62
CA TYR A 420 7.31 -19.93 15.03
C TYR A 420 6.67 -19.08 16.14
N CYS A 421 5.42 -19.37 16.54
CA CYS A 421 4.64 -18.50 17.43
C CYS A 421 3.88 -19.26 18.54
N GLY A 422 4.29 -20.50 18.84
CA GLY A 422 3.71 -21.31 19.89
C GLY A 422 4.14 -20.87 21.31
N PRO A 423 3.33 -21.14 22.36
CA PRO A 423 3.73 -20.87 23.74
C PRO A 423 4.91 -21.77 24.13
N SER A 424 6.06 -21.17 24.46
CA SER A 424 7.30 -21.91 24.66
C SER A 424 7.28 -22.79 25.92
N ILE A 425 7.07 -24.09 25.74
CA ILE A 425 7.18 -25.09 26.82
C ILE A 425 8.61 -25.10 27.44
N LEU A 426 9.63 -24.79 26.63
CA LEU A 426 11.03 -24.59 27.07
C LEU A 426 11.29 -23.25 27.78
N GLY A 427 10.34 -22.31 27.80
CA GLY A 427 10.50 -20.98 28.41
C GLY A 427 10.56 -20.95 29.95
N ARG A 428 10.59 -22.10 30.63
CA ARG A 428 10.54 -22.20 32.11
C ARG A 428 11.87 -22.50 32.79
N SER A 429 12.91 -22.92 32.06
CA SER A 429 14.17 -23.41 32.67
C SER A 429 15.37 -22.47 32.57
N VAL A 430 15.32 -21.41 31.74
CA VAL A 430 16.41 -20.44 31.58
C VAL A 430 16.04 -19.09 32.22
N GLY A 431 15.85 -19.12 33.53
CA GLY A 431 15.92 -17.91 34.35
C GLY A 431 17.38 -17.49 34.57
N LEU A 432 17.60 -16.20 34.83
CA LEU A 432 18.91 -15.59 35.12
C LEU A 432 19.95 -15.61 33.98
N MET A 433 19.73 -14.82 32.94
CA MET A 433 20.72 -13.80 32.53
C MET A 433 20.07 -12.65 31.76
N GLY A 434 20.87 -11.61 31.41
CA GLY A 434 20.47 -10.26 30.98
C GLY A 434 19.19 -10.13 30.12
N GLY A 435 18.32 -9.19 30.51
CA GLY A 435 16.98 -9.01 29.95
C GLY A 435 16.91 -8.40 28.55
N LEU A 436 17.30 -9.16 27.52
CA LEU A 436 17.05 -8.88 26.09
C LEU A 436 16.69 -10.14 25.27
N GLY A 437 16.50 -11.31 25.90
CA GLY A 437 16.30 -12.59 25.22
C GLY A 437 15.07 -12.67 24.30
N ARG A 438 15.19 -13.47 23.22
CA ARG A 438 14.17 -13.69 22.17
C ARG A 438 12.79 -14.00 22.79
N ARG A 439 11.81 -13.12 22.57
CA ARG A 439 10.39 -13.42 22.87
C ARG A 439 9.78 -14.15 21.69
N VAL A 440 9.35 -15.39 21.89
CA VAL A 440 8.42 -16.05 20.97
C VAL A 440 7.07 -15.35 21.11
N GLY A 441 6.80 -14.42 20.20
CA GLY A 441 5.57 -13.63 20.15
C GLY A 441 4.44 -14.34 19.40
N PRO A 442 3.28 -13.68 19.23
CA PRO A 442 2.35 -14.04 18.17
C PRO A 442 3.02 -13.83 16.79
N MET A 443 2.39 -14.38 15.74
CA MET A 443 2.73 -14.07 14.35
C MET A 443 2.44 -12.60 14.05
N GLY A 444 3.44 -11.85 13.61
CA GLY A 444 3.39 -10.39 13.45
C GLY A 444 3.35 -9.63 14.78
N GLY A 445 3.31 -8.31 14.69
CA GLY A 445 3.25 -7.42 15.85
C GLY A 445 3.98 -6.10 15.68
N SER A 446 4.45 -5.55 16.81
CA SER A 446 5.21 -4.30 16.91
C SER A 446 6.38 -4.44 17.91
N SER A 447 6.94 -5.65 18.02
CA SER A 447 8.04 -5.99 18.94
C SER A 447 9.33 -5.27 18.58
N TYR A 448 9.50 -4.99 17.28
CA TYR A 448 10.66 -4.31 16.70
C TYR A 448 10.39 -2.83 16.42
N ASP A 449 9.17 -2.32 16.65
CA ASP A 449 8.80 -0.92 16.36
C ASP A 449 9.55 0.04 17.31
N LEU A 450 10.59 0.65 16.77
CA LEU A 450 11.46 1.59 17.46
C LEU A 450 10.74 2.90 17.81
N THR A 451 9.57 3.19 17.22
CA THR A 451 8.76 4.36 17.60
C THR A 451 8.07 4.20 18.95
N GLN A 452 7.82 2.95 19.39
CA GLN A 452 7.32 2.64 20.74
C GLN A 452 8.40 2.80 21.83
N MET A 453 9.68 2.90 21.43
CA MET A 453 10.78 3.11 22.37
C MET A 453 10.95 4.59 22.73
N THR A 454 11.22 4.87 24.01
CA THR A 454 11.65 6.21 24.42
C THR A 454 13.02 6.55 23.84
N ALA A 455 13.30 7.83 23.56
CA ALA A 455 14.62 8.27 23.09
C ALA A 455 15.76 7.82 24.03
N ALA A 456 15.56 7.94 25.35
CA ALA A 456 16.50 7.47 26.37
C ALA A 456 16.65 5.94 26.45
N LYS A 457 15.82 5.14 25.75
CA LYS A 457 16.05 3.70 25.54
C LYS A 457 16.95 3.51 24.32
N ARG A 458 16.61 4.09 23.15
CA ARG A 458 17.44 4.01 21.92
C ARG A 458 18.87 4.56 22.12
N GLN A 459 19.01 5.66 22.88
CA GLN A 459 20.33 6.23 23.22
C GLN A 459 21.19 5.35 24.15
N ARG A 460 20.59 4.41 24.91
CA ARG A 460 21.37 3.46 25.72
C ARG A 460 21.94 2.33 24.88
N CYS A 461 21.18 1.85 23.89
CA CYS A 461 21.61 0.78 23.00
C CYS A 461 22.86 1.17 22.19
N LEU A 462 22.93 2.42 21.69
CA LEU A 462 24.13 3.02 21.07
C LEU A 462 25.43 2.85 21.90
N ARG A 463 25.35 3.00 23.23
CA ARG A 463 26.52 3.00 24.13
C ARG A 463 27.16 1.61 24.31
N PHE A 464 26.53 0.55 23.79
CA PHE A 464 27.12 -0.79 23.77
C PHE A 464 27.95 -1.04 22.49
N ARG A 465 27.70 -0.32 21.39
CA ARG A 465 28.51 -0.39 20.15
C ARG A 465 29.85 0.33 20.31
N PHE A 466 29.87 1.41 21.09
CA PHE A 466 31.09 2.13 21.49
C PHE A 466 31.15 2.27 23.01
N PRO A 467 31.82 1.35 23.72
CA PRO A 467 32.18 1.60 25.11
C PRO A 467 33.16 2.78 25.14
N LEU A 468 32.67 3.94 25.58
CA LEU A 468 33.52 5.10 25.85
C LEU A 468 34.48 4.73 26.98
N GLY A 469 35.73 4.43 26.61
CA GLY A 469 36.82 4.36 27.57
C GLY A 469 36.96 5.69 28.33
N PRO A 470 37.45 5.68 29.56
CA PRO A 470 37.67 6.91 30.31
C PRO A 470 38.69 7.80 29.57
N PHE A 471 38.28 9.04 29.33
CA PHE A 471 39.16 10.16 28.99
C PHE A 471 39.82 10.71 30.26
#